data_AF-A0A0J6YJQ9-F1
#
_entry.id   AF-A0A0J6YJQ9-F1
#
_cell.length_a   1.000
_cell.length_b   1.000
_cell.length_c   1.000
_cell.angle_alpha   90.00
_cell.angle_beta   90.00
_cell.angle_gamma   90.00
#
_symmetry.space_group_name_H-M   'P 1'
#
loop_
_entity.id
_entity.type
_entity.pdbx_description
1 polymer ?
#
loop_
_entity_poly.entity_id
_entity_poly.type
_entity_poly.pdbx_seq_one_letter_code
_entity_poly.pdbx_strand_id
1 'polypeptide(L)'
;MSSLEIFGDDEYFTSIQADGVCVATPTGSTAYNLAAGGSLCHPENPVILLTAICAHTLNFRPIILPDTIVLRIGVPYDARTSSWASFDGRERVELLPGDYVTVSASRFPFANVMTPGQRSHEWINSISRTLNWNSRERQRASGHNKYCLCSFGKDFNPHEEECSQHQEFSVSAVGINLFIRGYMHLYLISIASKGSEIQCLINKAM
;
A
#
# COMPACT_ATOMS: atom_id res chain seq x y z
N MET A 1 12.45 11.41 12.61
CA MET A 1 12.23 11.21 11.17
C MET A 1 13.25 10.17 10.75
N SER A 2 12.84 9.05 10.16
CA SER A 2 13.81 8.00 9.82
C SER A 2 14.53 8.36 8.52
N SER A 3 15.82 8.09 8.53
CA SER A 3 16.65 8.07 7.34
C SER A 3 16.86 6.59 7.01
N LEU A 4 16.62 6.20 5.76
CA LEU A 4 16.82 4.84 5.27
C LEU A 4 17.63 4.89 3.98
N GLU A 5 18.60 4.00 3.85
CA GLU A 5 19.39 3.83 2.64
C GLU A 5 18.96 2.55 1.93
N ILE A 6 18.77 2.62 0.62
CA ILE A 6 18.34 1.51 -0.20
C ILE A 6 19.42 1.17 -1.22
N PHE A 7 19.76 -0.10 -1.28
CA PHE A 7 20.69 -0.68 -2.22
C PHE A 7 20.03 -1.84 -2.97
N GLY A 8 20.40 -2.06 -4.23
CA GLY A 8 19.99 -3.22 -5.02
C GLY A 8 21.21 -3.86 -5.68
N ASP A 9 21.37 -5.17 -5.51
CA ASP A 9 22.50 -5.94 -6.09
C ASP A 9 23.89 -5.27 -5.88
N ASP A 10 24.08 -4.66 -4.71
CA ASP A 10 25.27 -3.88 -4.28
C ASP A 10 25.43 -2.46 -4.84
N GLU A 11 24.49 -1.99 -5.68
CA GLU A 11 24.44 -0.59 -6.12
C GLU A 11 23.57 0.27 -5.18
N TYR A 12 24.04 1.47 -4.86
CA TYR A 12 23.26 2.45 -4.11
C TYR A 12 22.13 3.01 -4.98
N PHE A 13 20.88 2.80 -4.57
CA PHE A 13 19.73 3.40 -5.25
C PHE A 13 19.48 4.82 -4.77
N THR A 14 19.11 4.97 -3.50
CA THR A 14 18.74 6.26 -2.93
C THR A 14 18.63 6.21 -1.42
N SER A 15 18.73 7.39 -0.81
CA SER A 15 18.44 7.64 0.60
C SER A 15 17.07 8.30 0.71
N ILE A 16 16.20 7.73 1.53
CA ILE A 16 14.85 8.23 1.75
C ILE A 16 14.75 8.78 3.16
N GLN A 17 14.19 9.99 3.27
CA GLN A 17 13.68 10.50 4.53
C GLN A 17 12.15 10.44 4.51
N ALA A 18 11.58 9.56 5.31
CA ALA A 18 10.17 9.23 5.28
C ALA A 18 9.70 8.75 6.66
N ASP A 19 8.42 8.44 6.79
CA ASP A 19 7.96 7.60 7.89
C ASP A 19 8.41 6.15 7.68
N GLY A 20 8.72 5.75 6.46
CA GLY A 20 9.30 4.44 6.20
C GLY A 20 9.27 4.04 4.74
N VAL A 21 9.48 2.75 4.50
CA VAL A 21 9.44 2.16 3.17
C VAL A 21 8.67 0.85 3.19
N CYS A 22 7.84 0.64 2.19
CA CYS A 22 7.06 -0.56 1.97
C CYS A 22 7.69 -1.34 0.82
N VAL A 23 8.05 -2.59 1.09
CA VAL A 23 8.48 -3.55 0.07
C VAL A 23 7.37 -4.58 -0.08
N ALA A 24 6.80 -4.70 -1.27
CA ALA A 24 5.67 -5.60 -1.49
C ALA A 24 5.90 -6.55 -2.65
N THR A 25 5.38 -7.75 -2.51
CA THR A 25 5.16 -8.68 -3.61
C THR A 25 3.98 -8.23 -4.48
N PRO A 26 3.77 -8.84 -5.66
CA PRO A 26 2.59 -8.57 -6.46
C PRO A 26 1.29 -8.91 -5.72
N THR A 27 1.29 -9.94 -4.87
CA THR A 27 0.14 -10.28 -4.02
C THR A 27 -0.07 -9.24 -2.91
N GLY A 28 1.01 -8.73 -2.32
CA GLY A 28 1.00 -7.63 -1.35
C GLY A 28 0.71 -6.25 -1.94
N SER A 29 0.63 -6.13 -3.28
CA SER A 29 0.40 -4.86 -3.98
C SER A 29 -0.94 -4.21 -3.60
N THR A 30 -1.96 -5.02 -3.31
CA THR A 30 -3.31 -4.61 -2.90
C THR A 30 -3.41 -4.29 -1.40
N ALA A 31 -2.36 -4.54 -0.62
CA ALA A 31 -2.35 -4.35 0.82
C ALA A 31 -1.79 -2.96 1.18
N TYR A 32 -0.84 -2.89 2.11
CA TYR A 32 -0.27 -1.64 2.58
C TYR A 32 0.41 -0.81 1.48
N ASN A 33 0.95 -1.47 0.44
CA ASN A 33 1.48 -0.80 -0.74
C ASN A 33 0.45 0.09 -1.44
N LEU A 34 -0.79 -0.39 -1.63
CA LEU A 34 -1.86 0.40 -2.24
C LEU A 34 -2.19 1.62 -1.37
N ALA A 35 -2.26 1.45 -0.05
CA ALA A 35 -2.52 2.53 0.89
C ALA A 35 -1.40 3.59 0.91
N ALA A 36 -0.15 3.17 0.71
CA ALA A 36 1.00 4.07 0.59
C ALA A 36 1.10 4.78 -0.77
N GLY A 37 0.18 4.55 -1.70
CA GLY A 37 0.18 5.14 -3.05
C GLY A 37 0.99 4.37 -4.09
N GLY A 38 1.33 3.11 -3.81
CA GLY A 38 1.96 2.19 -4.75
C GLY A 38 0.98 1.64 -5.79
N SER A 39 1.53 1.04 -6.85
CA SER A 39 0.73 0.48 -7.95
C SER A 39 0.21 -0.92 -7.63
N LEU A 40 -0.93 -1.27 -8.25
CA LEU A 40 -1.46 -2.64 -8.26
C LEU A 40 -0.69 -3.48 -9.27
N CYS A 41 -0.39 -4.73 -8.89
CA CYS A 41 0.32 -5.67 -9.75
C CYS A 41 -0.41 -7.00 -9.82
N HIS A 42 -0.36 -7.64 -10.99
CA HIS A 42 -0.92 -8.97 -11.18
C HIS A 42 -0.04 -10.03 -10.49
N PRO A 43 -0.62 -11.03 -9.80
CA PRO A 43 0.13 -12.03 -9.03
C PRO A 43 1.11 -12.88 -9.85
N GLU A 44 0.92 -12.98 -11.18
CA GLU A 44 1.82 -13.73 -12.07
C GLU A 44 3.07 -12.96 -12.50
N ASN A 45 3.18 -11.66 -12.18
CA ASN A 45 4.34 -10.86 -12.55
C ASN A 45 5.48 -11.08 -11.55
N PRO A 46 6.67 -11.56 -11.95
CA PRO A 46 7.81 -11.77 -11.06
C PRO A 46 8.50 -10.43 -10.73
N VAL A 47 7.90 -9.64 -9.84
CA VAL A 47 8.37 -8.30 -9.49
C VAL A 47 8.28 -8.02 -7.99
N ILE A 48 9.12 -7.10 -7.52
CA ILE A 48 9.07 -6.50 -6.18
C ILE A 48 8.70 -5.02 -6.33
N LEU A 49 7.79 -4.56 -5.49
CA LEU A 49 7.31 -3.19 -5.45
C LEU A 49 7.96 -2.46 -4.27
N LEU A 50 8.48 -1.26 -4.52
CA LEU A 50 9.10 -0.41 -3.52
C LEU A 50 8.37 0.94 -3.45
N THR A 51 7.77 1.24 -2.31
CA THR A 51 6.94 2.44 -2.12
C THR A 51 7.31 3.12 -0.80
N ALA A 52 7.62 4.41 -0.80
CA ALA A 52 7.88 5.14 0.43
C ALA A 52 6.58 5.52 1.14
N ILE A 53 6.59 5.48 2.47
CA ILE A 53 5.44 5.84 3.32
C ILE A 53 5.64 7.28 3.76
N CYS A 54 4.78 8.20 3.30
CA CYS A 54 4.84 9.63 3.64
C CYS A 54 6.25 10.22 3.48
N ALA A 55 6.83 10.08 2.27
CA ALA A 55 8.16 10.62 2.00
C ALA A 55 8.18 12.14 2.14
N HIS A 56 9.17 12.66 2.86
CA HIS A 56 9.44 14.09 2.95
C HIS A 56 10.26 14.60 1.75
N THR A 57 10.66 13.70 0.86
CA THR A 57 11.34 14.02 -0.41
C THR A 57 10.35 13.95 -1.57
N LEU A 58 10.17 15.05 -2.29
CA LEU A 58 9.21 15.18 -3.39
C LEU A 58 9.49 14.28 -4.61
N ASN A 59 10.71 13.76 -4.72
CA ASN A 59 11.17 13.03 -5.89
C ASN A 59 11.03 11.51 -5.78
N PHE A 60 10.69 10.98 -4.61
CA PHE A 60 10.55 9.52 -4.48
C PHE A 60 9.22 9.07 -5.11
N ARG A 61 9.31 8.17 -6.10
CA ARG A 61 8.17 7.57 -6.77
C ARG A 61 8.18 6.07 -6.51
N PRO A 62 7.01 5.40 -6.43
CA PRO A 62 6.96 3.94 -6.36
C PRO A 62 7.75 3.31 -7.52
N ILE A 63 8.58 2.32 -7.21
CA ILE A 63 9.45 1.63 -8.15
C ILE A 63 9.02 0.18 -8.25
N ILE A 64 9.02 -0.38 -9.46
CA ILE A 64 8.82 -1.80 -9.73
C ILE A 64 10.16 -2.37 -10.16
N LEU A 65 10.63 -3.37 -9.43
CA LEU A 65 11.92 -4.02 -9.63
C LEU A 65 11.69 -5.50 -9.99
N PRO A 66 12.62 -6.15 -10.72
CA PRO A 66 12.53 -7.59 -10.95
C PRO A 66 12.69 -8.37 -9.65
N ASP A 67 12.07 -9.54 -9.52
CA ASP A 67 12.19 -10.40 -8.33
C ASP A 67 13.59 -11.03 -8.14
N THR A 68 14.42 -10.98 -9.18
CA THR A 68 15.82 -11.45 -9.15
C THR A 68 16.74 -10.52 -8.36
N ILE A 69 16.32 -9.28 -8.08
CA ILE A 69 17.13 -8.30 -7.35
C ILE A 69 17.19 -8.65 -5.86
N VAL A 70 18.34 -8.40 -5.25
CA VAL A 70 18.53 -8.43 -3.80
C VAL A 70 18.50 -7.00 -3.28
N LEU A 71 17.41 -6.64 -2.61
CA LEU A 71 17.26 -5.33 -1.99
C LEU A 71 17.87 -5.33 -0.59
N ARG A 72 18.64 -4.30 -0.26
CA ARG A 72 19.14 -4.06 1.10
C ARG A 72 18.66 -2.70 1.56
N ILE A 73 17.98 -2.68 2.70
CA ILE A 73 17.44 -1.47 3.30
C ILE A 73 18.07 -1.31 4.67
N GLY A 74 18.91 -0.29 4.81
CA GLY A 74 19.69 -0.03 6.00
C GLY A 74 19.24 1.23 6.72
N VAL A 75 19.43 1.24 8.04
CA VAL A 75 19.46 2.48 8.81
C VAL A 75 20.90 3.00 8.76
N PRO A 76 21.15 4.20 8.23
CA PRO A 76 22.52 4.71 8.08
C PRO A 76 23.15 4.93 9.46
N TYR A 77 24.49 4.84 9.54
CA TYR A 77 25.23 4.97 10.79
C TYR A 77 25.08 6.33 11.47
N ASP A 78 24.78 7.38 10.71
CA ASP A 78 24.54 8.74 11.20
C ASP A 78 23.07 9.00 11.60
N ALA A 79 22.21 7.98 11.50
CA ALA A 79 20.80 8.09 11.87
C ALA A 79 20.65 8.40 13.36
N ARG A 80 19.84 9.41 13.67
CA ARG A 80 19.53 9.81 15.05
C ARG A 80 18.53 8.91 15.76
N THR A 81 17.81 8.07 15.02
CA THR A 81 16.70 7.26 15.53
C THR A 81 16.76 5.85 14.97
N SER A 82 16.40 4.85 15.78
CA SER A 82 16.15 3.50 15.30
C SER A 82 14.92 3.45 14.39
N SER A 83 14.86 2.41 13.56
CA SER A 83 13.69 2.09 12.73
C SER A 83 13.17 0.71 13.10
N TRP A 84 11.99 0.34 12.62
CA TRP A 84 11.38 -0.95 12.89
C TRP A 84 11.08 -1.67 11.58
N ALA A 85 11.46 -2.93 11.47
CA ALA A 85 11.01 -3.81 10.40
C ALA A 85 9.79 -4.62 10.88
N SER A 86 8.77 -4.73 10.03
CA SER A 86 7.60 -5.58 10.24
C SER A 86 7.30 -6.39 8.99
N PHE A 87 6.95 -7.66 9.20
CA PHE A 87 6.70 -8.63 8.15
C PHE A 87 5.22 -9.02 8.15
N ASP A 88 4.50 -8.76 7.06
CA ASP A 88 3.06 -8.99 6.89
C ASP A 88 2.18 -8.38 8.00
N GLY A 89 2.61 -7.24 8.55
CA GLY A 89 1.96 -6.57 9.68
C GLY A 89 2.06 -7.34 11.01
N ARG A 90 2.84 -8.42 11.03
CA ARG A 90 3.21 -9.21 12.21
C ARG A 90 4.68 -8.93 12.54
N GLU A 91 5.10 -9.41 13.71
CA GLU A 91 6.50 -9.45 14.19
C GLU A 91 7.35 -8.21 13.89
N ARG A 92 7.58 -7.39 14.91
CA ARG A 92 8.39 -6.18 14.79
C ARG A 92 9.79 -6.43 15.30
N VAL A 93 10.78 -6.09 14.50
CA VAL A 93 12.19 -6.14 14.89
C VAL A 93 12.76 -4.73 14.82
N GLU A 94 13.36 -4.28 15.91
CA GLU A 94 14.04 -2.99 15.93
C GLU A 94 15.34 -3.06 15.12
N LEU A 95 15.62 -2.01 14.35
CA LEU A 95 16.83 -1.79 13.57
C LEU A 95 17.56 -0.58 14.13
N LEU A 96 18.79 -0.80 14.58
CA LEU A 96 19.70 0.22 15.07
C LEU A 96 20.49 0.82 13.89
N PRO A 97 21.09 2.02 14.06
CA PRO A 97 22.01 2.57 13.08
C PRO A 97 23.12 1.56 12.72
N GLY A 98 23.30 1.32 11.41
CA GLY A 98 24.21 0.31 10.86
C GLY A 98 23.55 -1.04 10.55
N ASP A 99 22.35 -1.32 11.09
CA ASP A 99 21.61 -2.54 10.76
C ASP A 99 21.00 -2.43 9.36
N TYR A 100 20.88 -3.58 8.68
CA TYR A 100 20.21 -3.65 7.38
C TYR A 100 19.36 -4.91 7.22
N VAL A 101 18.25 -4.74 6.51
CA VAL A 101 17.35 -5.82 6.10
C VAL A 101 17.63 -6.13 4.64
N THR A 102 17.94 -7.40 4.36
CA THR A 102 18.09 -7.92 3.01
C THR A 102 16.79 -8.62 2.61
N VAL A 103 16.25 -8.26 1.45
CA VAL A 103 14.98 -8.73 0.91
C VAL A 103 15.24 -9.31 -0.48
N SER A 104 14.86 -10.57 -0.67
CA SER A 104 14.96 -11.25 -1.97
C SER A 104 13.74 -12.14 -2.21
N ALA A 105 13.49 -12.52 -3.45
CA ALA A 105 12.50 -13.55 -3.73
C ALA A 105 12.84 -14.86 -2.99
N SER A 106 11.83 -15.50 -2.43
CA SER A 106 11.97 -16.78 -1.74
C SER A 106 12.02 -17.93 -2.74
N ARG A 107 12.72 -19.01 -2.36
CA ARG A 107 12.72 -20.28 -3.12
C ARG A 107 11.42 -21.07 -2.99
N PHE A 108 10.54 -20.69 -2.06
CA PHE A 108 9.33 -21.44 -1.70
C PHE A 108 8.07 -20.58 -1.89
N PRO A 109 7.63 -20.34 -3.14
CA PRO A 109 6.43 -19.55 -3.40
C PRO A 109 5.19 -20.22 -2.82
N PHE A 110 4.22 -19.41 -2.39
CA PHE A 110 2.97 -19.92 -1.84
C PHE A 110 2.03 -20.38 -2.97
N ALA A 111 1.69 -21.67 -2.99
CA ALA A 111 0.81 -22.23 -4.01
C ALA A 111 -0.66 -21.82 -3.76
N ASN A 112 -1.21 -20.99 -4.65
CA ASN A 112 -2.62 -20.62 -4.64
C ASN A 112 -3.47 -21.65 -5.42
N VAL A 113 -4.45 -22.25 -4.76
CA VAL A 113 -5.42 -23.12 -5.45
C VAL A 113 -6.48 -22.25 -6.11
N MET A 114 -6.57 -22.32 -7.44
CA MET A 114 -7.55 -21.57 -8.23
C MET A 114 -8.38 -22.50 -9.12
N THR A 115 -9.61 -22.10 -9.40
CA THR A 115 -10.48 -22.79 -10.36
C THR A 115 -9.83 -22.79 -11.76
N PRO A 116 -9.78 -23.94 -12.45
CA PRO A 116 -9.19 -24.01 -13.79
C PRO A 116 -9.84 -23.03 -14.77
N GLY A 117 -9.03 -22.38 -15.62
CA GLY A 117 -9.50 -21.53 -16.72
C GLY A 117 -9.97 -20.12 -16.36
N GLN A 118 -9.87 -19.68 -15.10
CA GLN A 118 -10.38 -18.37 -14.66
C GLN A 118 -9.33 -17.44 -14.02
N ARG A 119 -8.02 -17.74 -14.11
CA ARG A 119 -6.96 -17.00 -13.36
C ARG A 119 -7.01 -15.48 -13.50
N SER A 120 -6.98 -14.96 -14.73
CA SER A 120 -6.99 -13.50 -14.96
C SER A 120 -8.36 -12.87 -14.66
N HIS A 121 -9.45 -13.60 -14.93
CA HIS A 121 -10.81 -13.13 -14.66
C HIS A 121 -11.08 -13.03 -13.15
N GLU A 122 -10.62 -13.98 -12.33
CA GLU A 122 -10.77 -13.94 -10.88
C GLU A 122 -10.03 -12.76 -10.24
N TRP A 123 -8.81 -12.45 -10.70
CA TRP A 123 -8.08 -11.29 -10.17
C TRP A 123 -8.79 -9.97 -10.49
N ILE A 124 -9.19 -9.75 -11.74
CA ILE A 124 -9.93 -8.53 -12.14
C ILE A 124 -11.24 -8.44 -11.36
N ASN A 125 -12.01 -9.53 -11.30
CA ASN A 125 -13.28 -9.58 -10.57
C ASN A 125 -13.09 -9.31 -9.07
N SER A 126 -12.04 -9.87 -8.46
CA SER A 126 -11.70 -9.63 -7.06
C SER A 126 -11.43 -8.16 -6.82
N ILE A 127 -10.58 -7.53 -7.65
CA ILE A 127 -10.24 -6.12 -7.51
C ILE A 127 -11.47 -5.23 -7.77
N SER A 128 -12.26 -5.49 -8.82
CA SER A 128 -13.47 -4.72 -9.10
C SER A 128 -14.49 -4.79 -7.96
N ARG A 129 -14.68 -5.97 -7.34
CA ARG A 129 -15.54 -6.12 -6.16
C ARG A 129 -14.98 -5.40 -4.94
N THR A 130 -13.66 -5.51 -4.72
CA THR A 130 -12.99 -4.97 -3.55
C THR A 130 -12.89 -3.44 -3.60
N LEU A 131 -12.43 -2.87 -4.71
CA LEU A 131 -12.24 -1.42 -4.88
C LEU A 131 -13.48 -0.70 -5.40
N ASN A 132 -14.58 -1.43 -5.65
CA ASN A 132 -15.77 -0.93 -6.31
C ASN A 132 -15.45 -0.23 -7.66
N TRP A 133 -14.39 -0.72 -8.31
CA TRP A 133 -13.85 -0.15 -9.55
C TRP A 133 -14.88 -0.46 -10.64
N ASN A 134 -15.58 0.59 -11.11
CA ASN A 134 -16.66 0.58 -12.13
C ASN A 134 -18.10 0.77 -11.61
N SER A 135 -18.35 1.08 -10.34
CA SER A 135 -19.70 1.42 -9.85
C SER A 135 -20.14 2.87 -10.14
N ARG A 136 -19.70 3.47 -11.24
CA ARG A 136 -20.12 4.83 -11.57
C ARG A 136 -21.59 4.80 -11.98
N GLU A 137 -22.43 5.55 -11.26
CA GLU A 137 -23.70 5.99 -11.83
C GLU A 137 -23.40 6.77 -13.10
N ARG A 138 -23.94 6.30 -14.22
CA ARG A 138 -23.77 6.95 -15.51
C ARG A 138 -24.32 8.37 -15.38
N GLN A 139 -23.48 9.39 -15.52
CA GLN A 139 -23.91 10.78 -15.49
C GLN A 139 -25.04 10.96 -16.50
N ARG A 140 -26.22 11.37 -16.02
CA ARG A 140 -27.34 11.69 -16.88
C ARG A 140 -26.92 12.81 -17.82
N ALA A 141 -27.29 12.70 -19.09
CA ALA A 141 -27.01 13.76 -20.06
C ALA A 141 -27.58 15.08 -19.54
N SER A 142 -26.77 16.13 -19.56
CA SER A 142 -27.16 17.47 -19.11
C SER A 142 -28.11 18.09 -20.14
N GLY A 143 -29.35 17.58 -20.17
CA GLY A 143 -30.43 18.12 -20.98
C GLY A 143 -30.93 19.41 -20.37
N HIS A 144 -30.77 20.50 -21.12
CA HIS A 144 -31.43 21.77 -20.82
C HIS A 144 -32.96 21.58 -20.80
N ASN A 145 -33.56 21.91 -19.66
CA ASN A 145 -34.88 22.52 -19.49
C ASN A 145 -36.13 21.66 -19.81
N LYS A 146 -36.82 21.20 -18.76
CA LYS A 146 -38.12 21.75 -18.26
C LYS A 146 -38.98 20.68 -17.58
N TYR A 147 -39.58 21.10 -16.46
CA TYR A 147 -40.61 20.43 -15.65
C TYR A 147 -40.14 19.26 -14.79
N CYS A 148 -39.69 19.62 -13.58
CA CYS A 148 -39.74 18.73 -12.43
C CYS A 148 -41.22 18.44 -12.12
N LEU A 149 -41.74 17.32 -12.62
CA LEU A 149 -42.94 16.71 -12.07
C LEU A 149 -42.52 15.91 -10.84
N CYS A 150 -42.41 16.61 -9.71
CA CYS A 150 -42.52 15.96 -8.43
C CYS A 150 -43.90 15.30 -8.37
N SER A 151 -43.94 13.97 -8.45
CA SER A 151 -45.00 13.21 -7.80
C SER A 151 -44.45 12.76 -6.44
N PHE A 152 -44.42 13.69 -5.49
CA PHE A 152 -44.43 13.35 -4.09
C PHE A 152 -45.84 13.65 -3.60
N GLY A 153 -46.62 12.59 -3.36
CA GLY A 153 -47.77 12.72 -2.48
C GLY A 153 -47.24 13.00 -1.08
N LYS A 154 -47.70 14.13 -0.49
CA LYS A 154 -47.95 14.40 0.94
C LYS A 154 -46.82 14.00 1.91
N ASP A 155 -46.14 14.88 2.64
CA ASP A 155 -46.62 16.06 3.37
C ASP A 155 -45.48 17.07 3.62
N PHE A 156 -45.90 18.30 3.92
CA PHE A 156 -45.11 19.50 4.12
C PHE A 156 -44.60 19.60 5.57
N ASN A 157 -43.32 19.91 5.79
CA ASN A 157 -42.91 20.76 6.92
C ASN A 157 -41.57 21.49 6.63
N PRO A 158 -41.53 22.83 6.61
CA PRO A 158 -40.32 23.61 6.40
C PRO A 158 -39.85 24.25 7.70
N HIS A 159 -38.77 23.75 8.29
CA HIS A 159 -37.92 24.53 9.17
C HIS A 159 -36.48 24.06 8.99
N GLU A 160 -35.66 25.02 8.56
CA GLU A 160 -34.22 25.21 8.81
C GLU A 160 -33.35 23.98 9.08
N GLU A 161 -32.31 23.79 8.26
CA GLU A 161 -30.92 24.04 8.70
C GLU A 161 -29.90 23.83 7.57
N GLU A 162 -28.77 24.49 7.72
CA GLU A 162 -27.70 24.75 6.75
C GLU A 162 -27.12 23.50 6.07
N CYS A 163 -26.99 23.56 4.73
CA CYS A 163 -26.19 22.60 3.97
C CYS A 163 -24.72 23.02 4.00
N SER A 164 -24.02 22.70 5.10
CA SER A 164 -22.56 22.74 5.13
C SER A 164 -22.03 21.66 4.18
N GLN A 165 -21.42 22.08 3.07
CA GLN A 165 -20.67 21.17 2.20
C GLN A 165 -19.37 20.75 2.92
N HIS A 166 -19.48 19.75 3.78
CA HIS A 166 -18.34 18.92 4.17
C HIS A 166 -18.35 17.68 3.27
N GLN A 167 -17.52 17.72 2.24
CA GLN A 167 -17.21 16.55 1.43
C GLN A 167 -16.15 15.75 2.19
N GLU A 168 -16.59 14.96 3.17
CA GLU A 168 -15.76 13.90 3.75
C GLU A 168 -15.52 12.84 2.67
N PHE A 169 -14.33 12.83 2.09
CA PHE A 169 -13.83 11.66 1.38
C PHE A 169 -13.46 10.60 2.42
N SER A 170 -14.46 9.89 2.95
CA SER A 170 -14.20 8.60 3.59
C SER A 170 -13.91 7.62 2.44
N VAL A 171 -12.64 7.46 2.07
CA VAL A 171 -12.22 6.26 1.37
C VAL A 171 -12.36 5.14 2.40
N SER A 172 -13.56 4.55 2.47
CA SER A 172 -13.84 3.42 3.32
C SER A 172 -12.88 2.32 2.89
N ALA A 173 -11.84 2.16 3.71
CA ALA A 173 -10.84 1.14 3.58
C ALA A 173 -11.58 -0.18 3.37
N VAL A 174 -11.37 -0.79 2.19
CA VAL A 174 -11.42 -2.24 2.02
C VAL A 174 -10.91 -2.85 3.31
N GLY A 175 -11.71 -3.67 3.99
CA GLY A 175 -11.55 -4.19 5.36
C GLY A 175 -10.16 -4.72 5.74
N ILE A 176 -9.19 -3.81 5.76
CA ILE A 176 -7.93 -3.83 6.45
C ILE A 176 -8.31 -3.08 7.71
N ASN A 177 -8.62 -3.83 8.78
CA ASN A 177 -8.58 -3.27 10.13
C ASN A 177 -7.12 -2.85 10.38
N LEU A 178 -6.73 -1.70 9.83
CA LEU A 178 -5.45 -1.07 10.08
C LEU A 178 -5.60 -0.55 11.49
N PHE A 179 -5.22 -1.39 12.44
CA PHE A 179 -5.17 -1.09 13.85
C PHE A 179 -4.07 -0.05 14.07
N ILE A 180 -4.31 1.20 13.64
CA ILE A 180 -3.59 2.37 14.10
C ILE A 180 -4.11 2.68 15.51
N ARG A 181 -3.96 1.74 16.46
CA ARG A 181 -4.03 2.11 17.88
C ARG A 181 -2.72 2.80 18.22
N GLY A 182 -2.76 4.13 18.12
CA GLY A 182 -2.12 5.05 19.06
C GLY A 182 -0.61 4.92 19.28
N TYR A 183 0.21 4.95 18.22
CA TYR A 183 1.63 5.30 18.36
C TYR A 183 2.10 6.13 17.16
N MET A 184 2.19 7.44 17.38
CA MET A 184 2.45 8.51 16.41
C MET A 184 3.92 8.58 15.93
N HIS A 185 4.70 7.50 16.02
CA HIS A 185 6.16 7.50 15.81
C HIS A 185 6.72 6.19 15.21
N LEU A 186 5.95 5.47 14.39
CA LEU A 186 6.45 4.22 13.80
C LEU A 186 7.20 4.47 12.49
N TYR A 187 8.53 4.48 12.60
CA TYR A 187 9.44 4.42 11.46
C TYR A 187 9.51 2.99 10.92
N LEU A 188 8.81 2.68 9.82
CA LEU A 188 8.47 1.29 9.47
C LEU A 188 9.04 0.83 8.12
N ILE A 189 9.78 -0.27 8.12
CA ILE A 189 9.97 -1.13 6.94
C ILE A 189 8.83 -2.14 6.96
N SER A 190 7.85 -1.97 6.09
CA SER A 190 6.71 -2.90 5.97
C SER A 190 6.93 -3.83 4.80
N ILE A 191 7.00 -5.13 5.06
CA ILE A 191 7.10 -6.14 4.01
C ILE A 191 5.74 -6.78 3.84
N ALA A 192 5.15 -6.67 2.65
CA ALA A 192 3.84 -7.24 2.34
C ALA A 192 3.97 -8.39 1.33
N SER A 193 3.79 -9.60 1.84
CA SER A 193 3.77 -10.87 1.11
C SER A 193 2.53 -11.68 1.52
N LYS A 194 2.14 -12.63 0.67
CA LYS A 194 1.20 -13.67 1.07
C LYS A 194 1.99 -14.94 1.37
N GLY A 195 2.47 -15.07 2.62
CA GLY A 195 3.23 -16.25 3.04
C GLY A 195 4.72 -16.15 2.70
N SER A 196 5.35 -17.26 2.29
CA SER A 196 6.80 -17.35 2.09
C SER A 196 7.26 -16.92 0.69
N GLU A 197 6.66 -15.89 0.07
CA GLU A 197 7.06 -15.45 -1.29
C GLU A 197 8.32 -14.57 -1.27
N ILE A 198 8.62 -13.93 -0.14
CA ILE A 198 9.84 -13.15 0.09
C ILE A 198 10.67 -13.80 1.20
N GLN A 199 11.97 -13.87 0.99
CA GLN A 199 12.94 -14.20 2.02
C GLN A 199 13.55 -12.90 2.55
N CYS A 200 13.48 -12.72 3.87
CA CYS A 200 14.08 -11.58 4.56
C CYS A 200 15.17 -12.05 5.51
N LEU A 201 16.30 -11.35 5.49
CA LEU A 201 17.41 -11.58 6.41
C LEU A 201 17.75 -10.26 7.10
N ILE A 202 17.64 -10.22 8.42
CA ILE A 202 18.06 -9.07 9.22
C ILE A 202 19.52 -9.28 9.59
N ASN A 203 20.37 -8.34 9.19
CA ASN A 203 21.78 -8.32 9.56
C ASN A 203 21.99 -7.20 10.58
N LYS A 204 22.48 -7.59 11.75
CA LYS A 204 22.84 -6.67 12.82
C LYS A 204 24.27 -6.17 12.62
N ALA A 205 24.49 -4.88 12.78
CA ALA A 205 25.85 -4.35 12.90
C ALA A 205 26.53 -4.96 14.14
N MET A 206 27.79 -5.36 14.00
CA MET A 206 28.63 -5.86 15.10
C MET A 206 29.10 -4.75 16.01
#